data_AF-A0A5N6KPI3-F1
#
_entry.id   AF-A0A5N6KPI3-F1
#
_cell.length_a   1.000
_cell.length_b   1.000
_cell.length_c   1.000
_cell.angle_alpha   90.00
_cell.angle_beta   90.00
_cell.angle_gamma   90.00
#
_symmetry.space_group_name_H-M   'P 1'
#
loop_
_entity.id
_entity.type
_entity.pdbx_description
1 polymer ?
#
loop_
_entity_poly.entity_id
_entity_poly.type
_entity_poly.pdbx_seq_one_letter_code
_entity_poly.pdbx_strand_id
1 'polypeptide(L)'
;MALEWVRDNIEAFGGDPTRITAIGQSAGAFAIDYNSYAYADPIAAGHIFQSGQATSLKPNALEEVQLGFNNVSSVLGCDTSKSQLKCMQSQSVKDILAVMDTAVTAKGIAPVFQAAVDNKTVFGNYSAITRRLARVPGFYKLEFAAEGKFLNDTAWEVAQAIIATCPAVQAATTRAKLGIPTWQYRYFGQFDNLQLYLGDGAWHGSEIPMVFGTSQDVSGIAPSAQQQAVSRYMMKAWAAFASDPRDGLCKFGWPKLNVDGETLVRIAYDNFAGADFVKPSQYDQVCARL
;
A
#
# COMPACT_ATOMS: atom_id res chain seq x y z
N MET A 1 -2.57 -13.29 -13.70
CA MET A 1 -1.38 -13.67 -14.48
C MET A 1 -0.12 -13.83 -13.62
N ALA A 2 0.46 -12.77 -13.05
CA ALA A 2 1.77 -12.87 -12.37
C ALA A 2 1.78 -13.85 -11.18
N LEU A 3 0.79 -13.79 -10.27
CA LEU A 3 0.69 -14.75 -9.16
C LEU A 3 0.46 -16.19 -9.62
N GLU A 4 -0.27 -16.39 -10.72
CA GLU A 4 -0.48 -17.71 -11.32
C GLU A 4 0.84 -18.27 -11.86
N TRP A 5 1.61 -17.45 -12.58
CA TRP A 5 2.94 -17.85 -13.05
C TRP A 5 3.86 -18.23 -11.87
N VAL A 6 3.87 -17.45 -10.78
CA VAL A 6 4.64 -17.81 -9.58
C VAL A 6 4.16 -19.15 -9.01
N ARG A 7 2.86 -19.33 -8.76
CA ARG A 7 2.29 -20.61 -8.30
C ARG A 7 2.68 -21.79 -9.18
N ASP A 8 2.64 -21.61 -10.50
CA ASP A 8 2.83 -22.69 -11.47
C ASP A 8 4.33 -22.99 -11.76
N ASN A 9 5.26 -22.13 -11.32
CA ASN A 9 6.69 -22.24 -11.67
C ASN A 9 7.67 -22.15 -10.49
N ILE A 10 7.26 -21.67 -9.29
CA ILE A 10 8.21 -21.35 -8.21
C ILE A 10 8.93 -22.58 -7.63
N GLU A 11 8.36 -23.79 -7.77
CA GLU A 11 9.01 -25.05 -7.40
C GLU A 11 10.33 -25.26 -8.15
N ALA A 12 10.41 -24.84 -9.42
CA ALA A 12 11.65 -24.91 -10.22
C ALA A 12 12.78 -24.00 -9.68
N PHE A 13 12.44 -23.04 -8.83
CA PHE A 13 13.36 -22.15 -8.12
C PHE A 13 13.55 -22.55 -6.64
N GLY A 14 13.02 -23.70 -6.22
CA GLY A 14 13.08 -24.20 -4.85
C GLY A 14 12.13 -23.52 -3.87
N GLY A 15 11.17 -22.72 -4.35
CA GLY A 15 10.12 -22.13 -3.53
C GLY A 15 8.89 -23.02 -3.41
N ASP A 16 8.01 -22.68 -2.47
CA ASP A 16 6.81 -23.45 -2.14
C ASP A 16 5.56 -22.71 -2.64
N PRO A 17 4.80 -23.26 -3.62
CA PRO A 17 3.65 -22.59 -4.21
C PRO A 17 2.47 -22.46 -3.25
N THR A 18 2.47 -23.21 -2.13
CA THR A 18 1.44 -23.13 -1.09
C THR A 18 1.72 -22.06 -0.03
N ARG A 19 2.93 -21.47 -0.04
CA ARG A 19 3.37 -20.45 0.93
C ARG A 19 3.73 -19.10 0.28
N ILE A 20 3.16 -18.82 -0.89
CA ILE A 20 3.30 -17.52 -1.55
C ILE A 20 2.77 -16.41 -0.64
N THR A 21 3.59 -15.38 -0.42
CA THR A 21 3.18 -14.15 0.27
C THR A 21 3.27 -12.97 -0.69
N ALA A 22 2.14 -12.29 -0.89
CA ALA A 22 2.09 -11.06 -1.69
C ALA A 22 2.38 -9.85 -0.80
N ILE A 23 3.35 -9.04 -1.19
CA ILE A 23 3.77 -7.82 -0.49
C ILE A 23 3.77 -6.64 -1.45
N GLY A 24 3.25 -5.50 -1.00
CA GLY A 24 3.21 -4.29 -1.81
C GLY A 24 3.08 -3.04 -0.94
N GLN A 25 3.47 -1.90 -1.51
CA GLN A 25 3.40 -0.59 -0.88
C GLN A 25 2.59 0.37 -1.76
N SER A 26 1.83 1.29 -1.15
CA SER A 26 1.01 2.30 -1.87
C SER A 26 0.10 1.67 -2.92
N ALA A 27 0.21 2.06 -4.20
CA ALA A 27 -0.51 1.46 -5.32
C ALA A 27 -0.31 -0.07 -5.45
N GLY A 28 0.86 -0.58 -5.10
CA GLY A 28 1.10 -2.03 -5.02
C GLY A 28 0.32 -2.70 -3.89
N ALA A 29 0.17 -2.00 -2.75
CA ALA A 29 -0.68 -2.47 -1.66
C ALA A 29 -2.17 -2.44 -2.05
N PHE A 30 -2.64 -1.38 -2.73
CA PHE A 30 -4.00 -1.33 -3.29
C PHE A 30 -4.26 -2.52 -4.23
N ALA A 31 -3.32 -2.80 -5.15
CA ALA A 31 -3.46 -3.86 -6.14
C ALA A 31 -3.57 -5.26 -5.51
N ILE A 32 -2.79 -5.53 -4.46
CA ILE A 32 -2.89 -6.79 -3.71
C ILE A 32 -4.20 -6.83 -2.92
N ASP A 33 -4.61 -5.72 -2.30
CA ASP A 33 -5.86 -5.68 -1.53
C ASP A 33 -7.05 -5.94 -2.47
N TYR A 34 -7.14 -5.27 -3.62
CA TYR A 34 -8.10 -5.55 -4.70
C TYR A 34 -8.12 -7.03 -5.12
N ASN A 35 -6.95 -7.56 -5.52
CA ASN A 35 -6.80 -8.96 -5.96
C ASN A 35 -7.39 -9.93 -4.93
N SER A 36 -7.15 -9.66 -3.67
CA SER A 36 -7.47 -10.55 -2.57
C SER A 36 -8.94 -10.51 -2.11
N TYR A 37 -9.73 -9.54 -2.59
CA TYR A 37 -11.20 -9.60 -2.60
C TYR A 37 -11.76 -10.33 -3.83
N ALA A 38 -11.06 -10.24 -4.98
CA ALA A 38 -11.54 -10.74 -6.27
C ALA A 38 -11.66 -12.28 -6.35
N TYR A 39 -10.80 -13.01 -5.64
CA TYR A 39 -10.75 -14.48 -5.71
C TYR A 39 -11.27 -15.14 -4.42
N ALA A 40 -11.98 -16.27 -4.57
CA ALA A 40 -12.47 -17.05 -3.43
C ALA A 40 -11.37 -17.89 -2.78
N ASP A 41 -10.49 -18.41 -3.63
CA ASP A 41 -9.31 -19.18 -3.28
C ASP A 41 -8.09 -18.35 -3.73
N PRO A 42 -7.52 -17.51 -2.85
CA PRO A 42 -6.41 -16.63 -3.21
C PRO A 42 -5.12 -17.43 -3.35
N ILE A 43 -4.37 -17.14 -4.41
CA ILE A 43 -3.08 -17.81 -4.69
C ILE A 43 -2.04 -17.51 -3.61
N ALA A 44 -2.06 -16.31 -3.05
CA ALA A 44 -1.18 -15.95 -1.95
C ALA A 44 -1.79 -16.39 -0.61
N ALA A 45 -1.03 -17.21 0.13
CA ALA A 45 -1.35 -17.64 1.49
C ALA A 45 -1.20 -16.51 2.51
N GLY A 46 -0.32 -15.53 2.23
CA GLY A 46 -0.09 -14.34 3.04
C GLY A 46 -0.20 -13.05 2.23
N HIS A 47 -0.64 -11.97 2.87
CA HIS A 47 -0.74 -10.63 2.27
C HIS A 47 -0.18 -9.59 3.23
N ILE A 48 0.73 -8.75 2.75
CA ILE A 48 1.31 -7.60 3.47
C ILE A 48 0.98 -6.32 2.68
N PHE A 49 0.10 -5.48 3.23
CA PHE A 49 -0.20 -4.16 2.68
C PHE A 49 0.61 -3.10 3.42
N GLN A 50 1.59 -2.49 2.77
CA GLN A 50 2.29 -1.33 3.30
C GLN A 50 1.62 -0.07 2.76
N SER A 51 1.30 0.87 3.66
CA SER A 51 0.76 2.19 3.31
C SER A 51 -0.53 2.29 2.46
N GLY A 52 -1.22 1.21 2.08
CA GLY A 52 -2.39 1.34 1.20
C GLY A 52 -3.40 0.19 1.17
N GLN A 53 -4.70 0.53 1.13
CA GLN A 53 -5.85 -0.37 1.10
C GLN A 53 -6.72 -0.13 -0.14
N ALA A 54 -7.60 -1.09 -0.44
CA ALA A 54 -8.63 -0.99 -1.47
C ALA A 54 -9.61 0.18 -1.28
N THR A 55 -9.66 0.76 -0.07
CA THR A 55 -10.47 1.93 0.27
C THR A 55 -9.65 3.20 0.55
N SER A 56 -8.32 3.18 0.33
CA SER A 56 -7.43 4.33 0.59
C SER A 56 -7.65 5.51 -0.36
N LEU A 57 -7.81 5.21 -1.66
CA LEU A 57 -8.22 6.19 -2.65
C LEU A 57 -9.49 5.68 -3.32
N LYS A 58 -10.42 6.58 -3.62
CA LYS A 58 -11.64 6.23 -4.36
C LYS A 58 -11.24 5.77 -5.77
N PRO A 59 -11.52 4.51 -6.18
CA PRO A 59 -11.30 4.07 -7.55
C PRO A 59 -12.19 4.84 -8.52
N ASN A 60 -11.77 4.97 -9.78
CA ASN A 60 -12.58 5.64 -10.80
C ASN A 60 -13.89 4.89 -11.06
N ALA A 61 -14.99 5.61 -11.25
CA ALA A 61 -16.16 5.08 -11.94
C ALA A 61 -15.84 4.88 -13.44
N LEU A 62 -16.53 3.94 -14.10
CA LEU A 62 -16.30 3.65 -15.52
C LEU A 62 -16.49 4.89 -16.42
N GLU A 63 -17.44 5.76 -16.07
CA GLU A 63 -17.67 7.05 -16.74
C GLU A 63 -16.44 7.97 -16.65
N GLU A 64 -15.78 8.02 -15.49
CA GLU A 64 -14.58 8.84 -15.28
C GLU A 64 -13.37 8.30 -16.08
N VAL A 65 -13.26 6.97 -16.21
CA VAL A 65 -12.26 6.33 -17.09
C VAL A 65 -12.53 6.66 -18.55
N GLN A 66 -13.80 6.58 -18.99
CA GLN A 66 -14.18 6.90 -20.36
C GLN A 66 -13.91 8.37 -20.69
N LEU A 67 -14.19 9.29 -19.76
CA LEU A 67 -13.86 10.71 -19.90
C LEU A 67 -12.34 10.94 -19.98
N GLY A 68 -11.55 10.31 -19.12
CA GLY A 68 -10.09 10.38 -19.17
C GLY A 68 -9.52 9.86 -20.50
N PHE A 69 -9.99 8.70 -20.96
CA PHE A 69 -9.61 8.12 -22.25
C PHE A 69 -10.02 9.03 -23.43
N ASN A 70 -11.25 9.55 -23.42
CA ASN A 70 -11.74 10.45 -24.47
C ASN A 70 -10.89 11.72 -24.56
N ASN A 71 -10.59 12.37 -23.42
CA ASN A 71 -9.76 13.58 -23.38
C ASN A 71 -8.38 13.33 -23.98
N VAL A 72 -7.67 12.28 -23.54
CA VAL A 72 -6.35 11.93 -24.11
C VAL A 72 -6.46 11.62 -25.61
N SER A 73 -7.48 10.87 -26.02
CA SER A 73 -7.67 10.52 -27.43
C SER A 73 -7.97 11.72 -28.33
N SER A 74 -8.67 12.74 -27.82
CA SER A 74 -9.00 13.95 -28.58
C SER A 74 -7.76 14.82 -28.80
N VAL A 75 -6.93 15.01 -27.77
CA VAL A 75 -5.65 15.73 -27.90
C VAL A 75 -4.70 15.04 -28.89
N LEU A 76 -4.75 13.71 -28.99
CA LEU A 76 -3.97 12.92 -29.96
C LEU A 76 -4.67 12.74 -31.33
N GLY A 77 -5.80 13.42 -31.58
CA GLY A 77 -6.53 13.36 -32.86
C GLY A 77 -7.19 12.01 -33.18
N CYS A 78 -7.38 11.16 -32.16
CA CYS A 78 -7.96 9.81 -32.30
C CYS A 78 -9.47 9.71 -32.03
N ASP A 79 -10.09 10.76 -31.50
CA ASP A 79 -11.53 10.85 -31.21
C ASP A 79 -12.42 10.74 -32.47
N THR A 80 -11.97 11.28 -33.60
CA THR A 80 -12.67 11.21 -34.89
C THR A 80 -12.44 9.90 -35.66
N SER A 81 -11.58 9.00 -35.16
CA SER A 81 -11.31 7.71 -35.80
C SER A 81 -12.50 6.76 -35.68
N LYS A 82 -12.90 6.12 -36.80
CA LYS A 82 -13.85 5.00 -36.82
C LYS A 82 -13.44 3.83 -35.90
N SER A 83 -12.17 3.78 -35.47
CA SER A 83 -11.69 2.92 -34.40
C SER A 83 -10.72 3.70 -33.52
N GLN A 84 -11.28 4.45 -32.57
CA GLN A 84 -10.56 5.25 -31.56
C GLN A 84 -9.43 4.44 -30.88
N LEU A 85 -9.71 3.19 -30.47
CA LEU A 85 -8.71 2.30 -29.86
C LEU A 85 -7.55 1.97 -30.81
N LYS A 86 -7.80 1.64 -32.08
CA LYS A 86 -6.73 1.35 -33.04
C LYS A 86 -5.87 2.57 -33.34
N CYS A 87 -6.47 3.76 -33.36
CA CYS A 87 -5.71 5.00 -33.47
C CYS A 87 -4.81 5.19 -32.24
N MET A 88 -5.35 5.04 -31.03
CA MET A 88 -4.57 5.13 -29.78
C MET A 88 -3.43 4.10 -29.71
N GLN A 89 -3.63 2.89 -30.23
CA GLN A 89 -2.59 1.86 -30.35
C GLN A 89 -1.49 2.19 -31.38
N SER A 90 -1.70 3.17 -32.26
CA SER A 90 -0.70 3.65 -33.22
C SER A 90 0.06 4.90 -32.75
N GLN A 91 -0.39 5.53 -31.67
CA GLN A 91 0.29 6.68 -31.05
C GLN A 91 1.56 6.24 -30.33
N SER A 92 2.55 7.13 -30.24
CA SER A 92 3.77 6.81 -29.49
C SER A 92 3.51 6.87 -27.98
N VAL A 93 4.21 6.03 -27.21
CA VAL A 93 4.15 6.04 -25.74
C VAL A 93 4.55 7.41 -25.19
N LYS A 94 5.49 8.10 -25.84
CA LYS A 94 5.93 9.44 -25.44
C LYS A 94 4.79 10.46 -25.53
N ASP A 95 4.03 10.44 -26.63
CA ASP A 95 2.96 11.41 -26.87
C ASP A 95 1.77 11.13 -25.95
N ILE A 96 1.45 9.84 -25.72
CA ILE A 96 0.44 9.42 -24.73
C ILE A 96 0.81 9.93 -23.32
N LEU A 97 2.04 9.71 -22.87
CA LEU A 97 2.50 10.16 -21.55
C LEU A 97 2.49 11.69 -21.42
N ALA A 98 2.99 12.42 -22.43
CA ALA A 98 3.00 13.88 -22.42
C ALA A 98 1.59 14.49 -22.28
N VAL A 99 0.57 13.87 -22.88
CA VAL A 99 -0.83 14.29 -22.70
C VAL A 99 -1.36 13.87 -21.33
N MET A 100 -1.06 12.65 -20.86
CA MET A 100 -1.47 12.15 -19.54
C MET A 100 -0.97 13.05 -18.40
N ASP A 101 0.29 13.50 -18.44
CA ASP A 101 0.87 14.38 -17.42
C ASP A 101 0.09 15.69 -17.26
N THR A 102 -0.40 16.28 -18.36
CA THR A 102 -1.22 17.50 -18.30
C THR A 102 -2.62 17.25 -17.72
N ALA A 103 -3.19 16.06 -17.94
CA ALA A 103 -4.54 15.72 -17.52
C ALA A 103 -4.68 15.47 -16.00
N VAL A 104 -3.58 15.13 -15.29
CA VAL A 104 -3.54 14.92 -13.83
C VAL A 104 -4.04 16.15 -13.04
N THR A 105 -3.85 17.35 -13.60
CA THR A 105 -4.18 18.63 -12.95
C THR A 105 -5.64 18.78 -12.51
N ALA A 106 -6.60 18.04 -13.09
CA ALA A 106 -8.03 18.21 -12.83
C ALA A 106 -8.61 17.40 -11.65
N LYS A 107 -7.92 16.35 -11.17
CA LYS A 107 -8.44 15.40 -10.15
C LYS A 107 -7.76 15.46 -8.79
N GLY A 108 -6.86 16.43 -8.56
CA GLY A 108 -6.05 16.44 -7.36
C GLY A 108 -5.02 15.30 -7.38
N ILE A 109 -5.02 14.44 -6.37
CA ILE A 109 -4.02 13.35 -6.19
C ILE A 109 -4.39 12.03 -6.86
N ALA A 110 -5.66 11.85 -7.27
CA ALA A 110 -6.09 10.62 -7.91
C ALA A 110 -5.61 10.63 -9.37
N PRO A 111 -4.83 9.63 -9.84
CA PRO A 111 -4.40 9.57 -11.22
C PRO A 111 -5.61 9.52 -12.16
N VAL A 112 -5.52 10.17 -13.33
CA VAL A 112 -6.58 10.06 -14.36
C VAL A 112 -6.80 8.61 -14.74
N PHE A 113 -5.71 7.85 -14.86
CA PHE A 113 -5.71 6.42 -15.12
C PHE A 113 -5.30 5.67 -13.84
N GLN A 114 -6.30 5.21 -13.10
CA GLN A 114 -6.15 4.35 -11.92
C GLN A 114 -7.15 3.18 -11.99
N ALA A 115 -7.13 2.32 -10.98
CA ALA A 115 -8.11 1.25 -10.79
C ALA A 115 -9.56 1.77 -10.94
N ALA A 116 -10.39 0.99 -11.62
CA ALA A 116 -11.75 1.36 -11.98
C ALA A 116 -12.75 0.32 -11.46
N VAL A 117 -13.90 0.77 -10.94
CA VAL A 117 -14.92 -0.12 -10.39
C VAL A 117 -15.54 -0.97 -11.51
N ASP A 118 -15.09 -2.22 -11.64
CA ASP A 118 -15.58 -3.22 -12.60
C ASP A 118 -16.48 -4.29 -11.94
N ASN A 119 -16.54 -4.31 -10.60
CA ASN A 119 -17.18 -5.32 -9.76
C ASN A 119 -16.73 -6.77 -10.07
N LYS A 120 -15.49 -6.94 -10.54
CA LYS A 120 -14.81 -8.24 -10.76
C LYS A 120 -13.47 -8.28 -10.04
N THR A 121 -12.67 -7.23 -10.20
CA THR A 121 -11.36 -7.06 -9.56
C THR A 121 -11.37 -5.89 -8.58
N VAL A 122 -12.17 -4.85 -8.86
CA VAL A 122 -12.30 -3.64 -8.05
C VAL A 122 -13.79 -3.40 -7.79
N PHE A 123 -14.18 -3.37 -6.53
CA PHE A 123 -15.58 -3.38 -6.12
C PHE A 123 -16.03 -2.00 -5.60
N GLY A 124 -17.28 -1.64 -5.91
CA GLY A 124 -17.87 -0.38 -5.40
C GLY A 124 -18.19 -0.42 -3.90
N ASN A 125 -18.24 -1.61 -3.29
CA ASN A 125 -18.51 -1.77 -1.87
C ASN A 125 -17.76 -2.99 -1.28
N TYR A 126 -16.57 -2.75 -0.74
CA TYR A 126 -15.78 -3.78 -0.05
C TYR A 126 -16.39 -4.26 1.27
N SER A 127 -17.27 -3.50 1.91
CA SER A 127 -17.92 -3.95 3.16
C SER A 127 -18.91 -5.11 2.94
N ALA A 128 -19.44 -5.23 1.72
CA ALA A 128 -20.34 -6.32 1.33
C ALA A 128 -19.60 -7.60 0.89
N ILE A 129 -18.27 -7.59 0.79
CA ILE A 129 -17.45 -8.66 0.20
C ILE A 129 -16.37 -9.08 1.20
N THR A 130 -16.54 -10.23 1.87
CA THR A 130 -15.75 -10.59 3.06
C THR A 130 -14.76 -11.75 2.81
N ARG A 131 -13.46 -11.45 2.59
CA ARG A 131 -12.34 -12.43 2.44
C ARG A 131 -11.03 -12.00 3.15
N ARG A 132 -9.98 -12.84 3.15
CA ARG A 132 -9.00 -13.06 4.28
C ARG A 132 -7.60 -12.37 4.24
N LEU A 133 -7.28 -11.30 5.02
CA LEU A 133 -6.06 -10.44 4.81
C LEU A 133 -5.43 -9.72 6.07
N ALA A 134 -4.28 -8.99 5.98
CA ALA A 134 -3.57 -8.24 7.10
C ALA A 134 -2.68 -6.97 6.69
N ARG A 135 -2.28 -6.07 7.63
CA ARG A 135 -1.95 -4.58 7.52
C ARG A 135 -0.47 -4.07 7.36
N VAL A 136 -0.07 -2.80 7.65
CA VAL A 136 -0.11 -1.34 7.15
C VAL A 136 0.61 -0.45 8.23
N PRO A 137 1.12 0.82 8.06
CA PRO A 137 0.57 2.09 7.46
C PRO A 137 1.61 2.98 6.66
N GLY A 138 1.28 4.25 6.28
CA GLY A 138 2.12 5.20 5.49
C GLY A 138 1.97 6.73 5.81
N PHE A 139 2.69 7.61 5.08
CA PHE A 139 2.91 9.04 5.40
C PHE A 139 3.07 10.01 4.19
N TYR A 140 1.97 10.42 3.58
CA TYR A 140 1.91 10.98 2.21
C TYR A 140 2.40 12.45 2.04
N LYS A 141 2.79 13.16 3.11
CA LYS A 141 3.05 14.62 3.11
C LYS A 141 4.11 15.07 2.08
N LEU A 142 5.16 14.26 1.88
CA LEU A 142 6.23 14.48 0.90
C LEU A 142 5.72 14.44 -0.55
N GLU A 143 4.95 13.41 -0.92
CA GLU A 143 4.51 13.18 -2.30
C GLU A 143 3.62 14.33 -2.78
N PHE A 144 2.71 14.80 -1.93
CA PHE A 144 1.87 15.95 -2.22
C PHE A 144 2.69 17.25 -2.35
N ALA A 145 3.74 17.44 -1.54
CA ALA A 145 4.62 18.60 -1.67
C ALA A 145 5.37 18.60 -3.02
N ALA A 146 5.78 17.44 -3.52
CA ALA A 146 6.35 17.28 -4.87
C ALA A 146 5.33 17.61 -5.99
N GLU A 147 4.05 17.36 -5.75
CA GLU A 147 2.93 17.79 -6.62
C GLU A 147 2.50 19.26 -6.41
N GLY A 148 3.23 20.04 -5.60
CA GLY A 148 2.92 21.44 -5.30
C GLY A 148 1.71 21.66 -4.38
N LYS A 149 1.23 20.61 -3.70
CA LYS A 149 0.05 20.63 -2.82
C LYS A 149 0.48 20.74 -1.36
N PHE A 150 0.18 21.89 -0.75
CA PHE A 150 0.51 22.17 0.64
C PHE A 150 -0.77 22.29 1.48
N LEU A 151 -0.89 21.44 2.50
CA LEU A 151 -1.90 21.59 3.56
C LEU A 151 -1.22 22.08 4.85
N ASN A 152 -2.00 22.71 5.74
CA ASN A 152 -1.58 22.94 7.12
C ASN A 152 -1.60 21.61 7.91
N ASP A 153 -0.97 21.56 9.09
CA ASP A 153 -0.77 20.29 9.79
C ASP A 153 -2.09 19.61 10.22
N THR A 154 -3.11 20.35 10.65
CA THR A 154 -4.43 19.78 10.96
C THR A 154 -5.11 19.18 9.72
N ALA A 155 -5.03 19.85 8.58
CA ALA A 155 -5.53 19.32 7.32
C ALA A 155 -4.69 18.11 6.83
N TRP A 156 -3.38 18.06 7.13
CA TRP A 156 -2.56 16.87 6.91
C TRP A 156 -2.98 15.69 7.77
N GLU A 157 -3.22 15.90 9.07
CA GLU A 157 -3.69 14.85 9.98
C GLU A 157 -5.01 14.24 9.50
N VAL A 158 -5.95 15.08 9.04
CA VAL A 158 -7.22 14.63 8.46
C VAL A 158 -7.00 13.89 7.13
N ALA A 159 -6.20 14.41 6.20
CA ALA A 159 -5.91 13.74 4.93
C ALA A 159 -5.21 12.38 5.14
N GLN A 160 -4.23 12.32 6.04
CA GLN A 160 -3.53 11.10 6.48
C GLN A 160 -4.48 10.09 7.14
N ALA A 161 -5.47 10.57 7.90
CA ALA A 161 -6.50 9.72 8.47
C ALA A 161 -7.38 9.11 7.37
N ILE A 162 -7.89 9.94 6.46
CA ILE A 162 -8.78 9.51 5.36
C ILE A 162 -8.09 8.55 4.39
N ILE A 163 -6.84 8.81 4.00
CA ILE A 163 -6.16 8.06 2.92
C ILE A 163 -5.43 6.82 3.45
N ALA A 164 -4.82 6.90 4.64
CA ALA A 164 -3.96 5.85 5.16
C ALA A 164 -4.52 5.19 6.44
N THR A 165 -4.74 5.96 7.50
CA THR A 165 -4.95 5.38 8.84
C THR A 165 -6.32 4.72 8.97
N CYS A 166 -7.39 5.35 8.49
CA CYS A 166 -8.75 4.84 8.65
C CYS A 166 -9.12 3.70 7.68
N PRO A 167 -8.71 3.73 6.40
CA PRO A 167 -8.78 2.57 5.51
C PRO A 167 -8.07 1.35 6.10
N ALA A 168 -6.85 1.52 6.64
CA ALA A 168 -6.14 0.48 7.36
C ALA A 168 -6.96 -0.05 8.55
N VAL A 169 -7.45 0.84 9.41
CA VAL A 169 -8.21 0.51 10.62
C VAL A 169 -9.55 -0.16 10.29
N GLN A 170 -10.24 0.21 9.22
CA GLN A 170 -11.46 -0.47 8.78
C GLN A 170 -11.13 -1.88 8.26
N ALA A 171 -10.16 -1.96 7.34
CA ALA A 171 -9.85 -3.17 6.60
C ALA A 171 -9.56 -4.36 7.51
N ALA A 172 -8.67 -4.21 8.50
CA ALA A 172 -8.26 -5.35 9.32
C ALA A 172 -8.92 -5.52 10.69
N THR A 173 -9.71 -4.54 11.13
CA THR A 173 -10.68 -4.79 12.20
C THR A 173 -11.78 -5.69 11.64
N THR A 174 -12.16 -5.51 10.36
CA THR A 174 -13.01 -6.46 9.62
C THR A 174 -12.35 -7.85 9.51
N ARG A 175 -11.06 -7.92 9.17
CA ARG A 175 -10.33 -9.21 9.02
C ARG A 175 -10.17 -9.96 10.35
N ALA A 176 -9.80 -9.26 11.43
CA ALA A 176 -9.75 -9.87 12.77
C ALA A 176 -11.14 -10.36 13.24
N LYS A 177 -12.22 -9.58 13.01
CA LYS A 177 -13.61 -10.00 13.32
C LYS A 177 -14.06 -11.25 12.56
N LEU A 178 -13.51 -11.49 11.37
CA LEU A 178 -13.74 -12.69 10.55
C LEU A 178 -12.81 -13.86 10.91
N GLY A 179 -12.07 -13.77 12.03
CA GLY A 179 -11.19 -14.84 12.52
C GLY A 179 -9.90 -15.03 11.72
N ILE A 180 -9.51 -14.04 10.90
CA ILE A 180 -8.28 -14.13 10.10
C ILE A 180 -7.08 -13.69 10.94
N PRO A 181 -5.98 -14.47 10.98
CA PRO A 181 -4.71 -14.03 11.53
C PRO A 181 -4.30 -12.67 10.94
N THR A 182 -4.33 -11.66 11.80
CA THR A 182 -4.17 -10.26 11.43
C THR A 182 -3.21 -9.62 12.42
N TRP A 183 -2.28 -8.82 11.93
CA TRP A 183 -1.40 -7.97 12.74
C TRP A 183 -1.46 -6.56 12.18
N GLN A 184 -1.13 -5.55 13.00
CA GLN A 184 -0.99 -4.16 12.58
C GLN A 184 0.33 -3.62 13.08
N TYR A 185 1.05 -2.86 12.25
CA TYR A 185 2.16 -2.07 12.71
C TYR A 185 1.92 -0.56 12.54
N ARG A 186 2.81 0.24 13.10
CA ARG A 186 2.99 1.66 12.77
C ARG A 186 4.48 1.95 12.79
N TYR A 187 4.99 2.41 11.66
CA TYR A 187 6.40 2.73 11.48
C TYR A 187 6.68 4.17 11.89
N PHE A 188 7.76 4.39 12.63
CA PHE A 188 8.19 5.70 13.15
C PHE A 188 9.64 6.04 12.78
N GLY A 189 10.32 5.15 12.05
CA GLY A 189 11.77 5.22 11.85
C GLY A 189 12.17 6.44 11.04
N GLN A 190 13.04 7.25 11.64
CA GLN A 190 13.64 8.44 11.05
C GLN A 190 15.15 8.24 11.13
N PHE A 191 15.79 8.15 9.96
CA PHE A 191 17.21 7.82 9.85
C PHE A 191 17.87 8.78 8.86
N ASP A 192 18.99 9.36 9.26
CA ASP A 192 19.68 10.43 8.52
C ASP A 192 19.99 10.04 7.07
N ASN A 193 20.31 8.77 6.80
CA ASN A 193 20.60 8.28 5.44
C ASN A 193 19.34 8.05 4.59
N LEU A 194 18.13 8.16 5.15
CA LEU A 194 16.85 8.09 4.43
C LEU A 194 16.10 9.42 4.50
N GLN A 195 16.71 10.46 5.10
CA GLN A 195 16.14 11.79 5.13
C GLN A 195 16.24 12.46 3.75
N LEU A 196 15.12 13.01 3.29
CA LEU A 196 15.01 13.73 2.01
C LEU A 196 15.07 15.25 2.22
N TYR A 197 14.59 15.74 3.37
CA TYR A 197 14.81 17.09 3.86
C TYR A 197 14.64 17.15 5.38
N LEU A 198 15.20 18.17 6.03
CA LEU A 198 15.17 18.31 7.48
C LEU A 198 13.72 18.35 8.02
N GLY A 199 13.33 17.33 8.80
CA GLY A 199 11.99 17.25 9.42
C GLY A 199 10.90 16.66 8.52
N ASP A 200 11.27 15.94 7.47
CA ASP A 200 10.38 15.08 6.66
C ASP A 200 9.66 13.98 7.48
N GLY A 201 10.32 13.48 8.52
CA GLY A 201 9.79 12.45 9.40
C GLY A 201 9.83 11.06 8.76
N ALA A 202 9.05 10.12 9.29
CA ALA A 202 8.90 8.80 8.70
C ALA A 202 8.00 8.88 7.45
N TRP A 203 8.54 9.36 6.33
CA TRP A 203 7.80 9.61 5.08
C TRP A 203 7.33 8.31 4.40
N HIS A 204 6.32 8.41 3.53
CA HIS A 204 5.68 7.27 2.87
C HIS A 204 6.63 6.46 1.96
N GLY A 205 6.91 5.22 2.34
CA GLY A 205 7.85 4.36 1.60
C GLY A 205 9.24 4.33 2.22
N SER A 206 9.53 5.16 3.23
CA SER A 206 10.78 5.07 4.01
C SER A 206 10.96 3.72 4.72
N GLU A 207 9.88 2.96 4.91
CA GLU A 207 9.91 1.63 5.49
C GLU A 207 10.34 0.55 4.47
N ILE A 208 10.21 0.78 3.15
CA ILE A 208 10.63 -0.17 2.10
C ILE A 208 12.12 -0.53 2.19
N PRO A 209 13.09 0.42 2.15
CA PRO A 209 14.50 0.10 2.27
C PRO A 209 14.87 -0.58 3.61
N MET A 210 14.05 -0.37 4.64
CA MET A 210 14.23 -1.02 5.95
C MET A 210 13.75 -2.48 5.94
N VAL A 211 12.66 -2.78 5.22
CA VAL A 211 12.14 -4.15 4.98
C VAL A 211 13.08 -4.97 4.09
N PHE A 212 13.71 -4.35 3.09
CA PHE A 212 14.61 -5.06 2.15
C PHE A 212 16.10 -5.03 2.54
N GLY A 213 16.49 -4.22 3.53
CA GLY A 213 17.89 -4.06 3.92
C GLY A 213 18.72 -3.17 2.98
N THR A 214 18.07 -2.48 2.04
CA THR A 214 18.67 -1.76 0.91
C THR A 214 18.79 -0.25 1.13
N SER A 215 18.71 0.23 2.38
CA SER A 215 18.79 1.68 2.68
C SER A 215 20.03 2.37 2.14
N GLN A 216 21.17 1.68 2.09
CA GLN A 216 22.40 2.21 1.48
C GLN A 216 22.32 2.27 -0.05
N ASP A 217 21.69 1.28 -0.69
CA ASP A 217 21.56 1.23 -2.15
C ASP A 217 20.61 2.32 -2.67
N VAL A 218 19.59 2.67 -1.87
CA VAL A 218 18.61 3.71 -2.17
C VAL A 218 19.18 5.12 -2.01
N SER A 219 20.01 5.38 -0.99
CA SER A 219 20.50 6.74 -0.69
C SER A 219 21.97 7.00 -1.03
N GLY A 220 22.77 5.95 -1.28
CA GLY A 220 24.22 6.03 -1.36
C GLY A 220 24.93 6.25 -0.02
N ILE A 221 24.20 6.35 1.10
CA ILE A 221 24.73 6.69 2.42
C ILE A 221 24.58 5.50 3.38
N ALA A 222 25.68 5.13 4.03
CA ALA A 222 25.73 3.96 4.93
C ALA A 222 24.80 4.13 6.15
N PRO A 223 23.98 3.11 6.50
CA PRO A 223 23.07 3.16 7.63
C PRO A 223 23.79 3.08 8.97
N SER A 224 23.28 3.81 9.97
CA SER A 224 23.80 3.75 11.34
C SER A 224 23.65 2.35 11.96
N ALA A 225 24.47 2.00 12.96
CA ALA A 225 24.38 0.71 13.63
C ALA A 225 22.98 0.43 14.21
N GLN A 226 22.31 1.48 14.71
CA GLN A 226 20.94 1.40 15.24
C GLN A 226 19.91 1.15 14.12
N GLN A 227 20.02 1.86 13.01
CA GLN A 227 19.18 1.64 11.84
C GLN A 227 19.34 0.22 11.29
N GLN A 228 20.56 -0.29 11.19
CA GLN A 228 20.80 -1.66 10.77
C GLN A 228 20.16 -2.67 11.74
N ALA A 229 20.13 -2.38 13.05
CA ALA A 229 19.44 -3.23 14.02
C ALA A 229 17.92 -3.23 13.80
N VAL A 230 17.32 -2.05 13.55
CA VAL A 230 15.90 -1.91 13.18
C VAL A 230 15.58 -2.65 11.87
N SER A 231 16.38 -2.46 10.81
CA SER A 231 16.18 -3.15 9.53
C SER A 231 16.29 -4.67 9.67
N ARG A 232 17.29 -5.17 10.42
CA ARG A 232 17.39 -6.60 10.74
C ARG A 232 16.20 -7.13 11.54
N TYR A 233 15.60 -6.31 12.41
CA TYR A 233 14.37 -6.67 13.12
C TYR A 233 13.17 -6.77 12.17
N MET A 234 12.99 -5.78 11.29
CA MET A 234 11.92 -5.76 10.27
C MET A 234 12.05 -6.92 9.28
N MET A 235 13.24 -7.14 8.70
CA MET A 235 13.51 -8.29 7.82
C MET A 235 13.10 -9.62 8.47
N LYS A 236 13.42 -9.82 9.76
CA LYS A 236 13.02 -11.03 10.50
C LYS A 236 11.52 -11.15 10.70
N ALA A 237 10.82 -10.05 11.01
CA ALA A 237 9.36 -10.07 11.18
C ALA A 237 8.65 -10.38 9.85
N TRP A 238 9.06 -9.75 8.74
CA TRP A 238 8.52 -10.00 7.41
C TRP A 238 8.82 -11.44 6.95
N ALA A 239 10.03 -11.95 7.17
CA ALA A 239 10.38 -13.34 6.87
C ALA A 239 9.59 -14.34 7.73
N ALA A 240 9.37 -14.04 9.02
CA ALA A 240 8.55 -14.86 9.89
C ALA A 240 7.10 -14.95 9.38
N PHE A 241 6.49 -13.82 8.99
CA PHE A 241 5.17 -13.82 8.35
C PHE A 241 5.17 -14.62 7.04
N ALA A 242 6.13 -14.39 6.15
CA ALA A 242 6.19 -15.09 4.86
C ALA A 242 6.39 -16.61 5.02
N SER A 243 7.10 -17.05 6.06
CA SER A 243 7.31 -18.47 6.34
C SER A 243 6.06 -19.21 6.83
N ASP A 244 5.18 -18.48 7.54
CA ASP A 244 3.92 -18.96 8.11
C ASP A 244 2.96 -17.77 8.32
N PRO A 245 2.09 -17.46 7.35
CA PRO A 245 1.16 -16.34 7.44
C PRO A 245 0.07 -16.46 8.51
N ARG A 246 -0.04 -17.62 9.20
CA ARG A 246 -1.07 -17.87 10.23
C ARG A 246 -0.55 -17.67 11.65
N ASP A 247 0.68 -18.10 11.91
CA ASP A 247 1.26 -18.10 13.27
C ASP A 247 2.73 -17.66 13.31
N GLY A 248 3.39 -17.41 12.17
CA GLY A 248 4.80 -17.01 12.09
C GLY A 248 5.12 -15.75 12.89
N LEU A 249 4.27 -14.71 12.77
CA LEU A 249 4.40 -13.50 13.58
C LEU A 249 4.13 -13.73 15.07
N CYS A 250 3.23 -14.64 15.46
CA CYS A 250 3.05 -15.01 16.87
C CYS A 250 4.26 -15.75 17.43
N LYS A 251 4.87 -16.65 16.66
CA LYS A 251 6.15 -17.32 17.01
C LYS A 251 7.30 -16.33 17.10
N PHE A 252 7.26 -15.24 16.34
CA PHE A 252 8.19 -14.10 16.42
C PHE A 252 7.91 -13.15 17.61
N GLY A 253 6.77 -13.32 18.30
CA GLY A 253 6.40 -12.53 19.48
C GLY A 253 5.39 -11.40 19.24
N TRP A 254 4.84 -11.25 18.02
CA TRP A 254 3.80 -10.25 17.75
C TRP A 254 2.39 -10.81 18.04
N PRO A 255 1.59 -10.14 18.89
CA PRO A 255 0.22 -10.56 19.15
C PRO A 255 -0.68 -10.31 17.93
N LYS A 256 -1.60 -11.24 17.66
CA LYS A 256 -2.69 -11.00 16.69
C LYS A 256 -3.54 -9.82 17.16
N LEU A 257 -4.02 -9.02 16.20
CA LEU A 257 -4.81 -7.82 16.41
C LEU A 257 -6.02 -8.09 17.31
N ASN A 258 -6.03 -7.43 18.46
CA ASN A 258 -7.17 -7.27 19.36
C ASN A 258 -7.33 -5.76 19.60
N VAL A 259 -8.47 -5.19 19.18
CA VAL A 259 -8.72 -3.74 19.24
C VAL A 259 -8.74 -3.17 20.67
N ASP A 260 -9.05 -4.01 21.66
CA ASP A 260 -9.12 -3.61 23.08
C ASP A 260 -7.80 -3.83 23.84
N GLY A 261 -6.88 -4.61 23.23
CA GLY A 261 -5.58 -5.02 23.78
C GLY A 261 -4.39 -4.30 23.16
N GLU A 262 -3.22 -4.44 23.78
CA GLU A 262 -1.96 -3.88 23.29
C GLU A 262 -1.41 -4.76 22.15
N THR A 263 -1.87 -4.47 20.93
CA THR A 263 -1.60 -5.30 19.74
C THR A 263 -1.24 -4.52 18.48
N LEU A 264 -1.26 -3.18 18.54
CA LEU A 264 -0.66 -2.33 17.51
C LEU A 264 0.86 -2.30 17.74
N VAL A 265 1.62 -2.79 16.77
CA VAL A 265 3.09 -2.86 16.84
C VAL A 265 3.71 -1.55 16.42
N ARG A 266 4.28 -0.78 17.34
CA ARG A 266 5.13 0.36 16.99
C ARG A 266 6.52 -0.14 16.62
N ILE A 267 6.97 0.16 15.40
CA ILE A 267 8.27 -0.22 14.84
C ILE A 267 9.14 1.03 14.72
N ALA A 268 10.40 0.93 15.18
CA ALA A 268 11.36 2.03 15.19
C ALA A 268 10.90 3.26 16.00
N TYR A 269 9.91 3.08 16.88
CA TYR A 269 9.51 4.10 17.85
C TYR A 269 10.66 4.36 18.82
N ASP A 270 11.02 5.62 19.04
CA ASP A 270 12.24 6.04 19.75
C ASP A 270 13.51 5.31 19.26
N ASN A 271 13.57 5.04 17.94
CA ASN A 271 14.61 4.26 17.27
C ASN A 271 14.77 2.81 17.77
N PHE A 272 13.82 2.27 18.53
CA PHE A 272 13.89 0.92 19.11
C PHE A 272 13.96 -0.19 18.05
N ALA A 273 14.97 -1.05 18.17
CA ALA A 273 15.20 -2.21 17.31
C ALA A 273 14.41 -3.45 17.79
N GLY A 274 13.11 -3.29 17.93
CA GLY A 274 12.19 -4.31 18.41
C GLY A 274 10.73 -3.94 18.14
N ALA A 275 9.81 -4.65 18.78
CA ALA A 275 8.40 -4.29 18.84
C ALA A 275 8.09 -3.66 20.18
N ASP A 276 7.47 -2.49 20.13
CA ASP A 276 6.69 -1.94 21.22
C ASP A 276 5.20 -2.17 20.89
N PHE A 277 4.38 -2.51 21.88
CA PHE A 277 2.97 -2.82 21.69
C PHE A 277 2.08 -1.83 22.43
N VAL A 278 1.07 -1.30 21.73
CA VAL A 278 0.09 -0.36 22.28
C VAL A 278 -1.32 -0.68 21.81
N LYS A 279 -2.32 -0.05 22.41
CA LYS A 279 -3.70 -0.17 21.95
C LYS A 279 -3.89 0.54 20.60
N PRO A 280 -4.58 -0.05 19.62
CA PRO A 280 -4.92 0.61 18.36
C PRO A 280 -5.59 1.98 18.55
N SER A 281 -6.42 2.10 19.59
CA SER A 281 -7.09 3.34 20.01
C SER A 281 -6.16 4.51 20.34
N GLN A 282 -4.85 4.31 20.49
CA GLN A 282 -3.89 5.43 20.60
C GLN A 282 -3.72 6.19 19.27
N TYR A 283 -3.99 5.57 18.13
CA TYR A 283 -3.76 6.16 16.79
C TYR A 283 -4.97 6.15 15.87
N ASP A 284 -6.06 5.44 16.21
CA ASP A 284 -7.25 5.31 15.34
C ASP A 284 -8.51 6.04 15.84
N GLN A 285 -8.47 6.71 16.99
CA GLN A 285 -9.58 7.52 17.52
C GLN A 285 -10.14 8.56 16.54
N VAL A 286 -9.31 9.08 15.62
CA VAL A 286 -9.73 10.00 14.57
C VAL A 286 -10.74 9.36 13.60
N CYS A 287 -10.63 8.05 13.38
CA CYS A 287 -11.48 7.29 12.46
C CYS A 287 -12.90 7.04 12.97
N ALA A 288 -13.18 7.34 14.24
CA ALA A 288 -14.54 7.36 14.78
C ALA A 288 -15.24 8.73 14.56
N ARG A 289 -14.56 9.71 13.96
CA ARG A 289 -15.02 11.10 13.78
C ARG A 289 -15.04 11.53 12.30
N LEU A 290 -14.71 10.61 11.39
CA LEU A 290 -14.63 10.79 9.93
C LEU A 290 -15.63 9.84 9.25
#